data_AF-A0A5B7A7N9-F1
#
_entry.id   AF-A0A5B7A7N9-F1
#
_cell.length_a   1.000
_cell.length_b   1.000
_cell.length_c   1.000
_cell.angle_alpha   90.00
_cell.angle_beta   90.00
_cell.angle_gamma   90.00
#
_symmetry.space_group_name_H-M   'P 1'
#
loop_
_entity.id
_entity.type
_entity.pdbx_description
1 polymer ?
#
loop_
_entity_poly.entity_id
_entity_poly.type
_entity_poly.pdbx_seq_one_letter_code
_entity_poly.pdbx_strand_id
1 'polypeptide(L)'
;MALDVLPQCAGKGEALAYLLKKFEVDGRLPVNTLVCGDSGNDAELFSVSKVYGVMVSNAQEELLQWHAENAKSNPNIIHASERCAAGIVQAIGNFGLGPSISPRDIRDFSEQIMDTFSPCYEIVKFYLFYERWR
;
A
#
# COMPACT_ATOMS: atom_id res chain seq x y z
N MET A 1 22.44 13.47 6.15
CA MET A 1 21.89 12.89 7.39
C MET A 1 20.95 13.93 7.98
N ALA A 2 19.69 13.59 8.20
CA ALA A 2 18.70 14.45 8.84
C ALA A 2 18.44 13.92 10.25
N LEU A 3 18.29 14.82 11.22
CA LEU A 3 18.00 14.47 12.62
C LEU A 3 16.67 15.11 12.99
N ASP A 4 15.69 14.27 13.30
CA ASP A 4 14.37 14.70 13.75
C ASP A 4 14.29 14.62 15.28
N VAL A 5 13.96 15.75 15.92
CA VAL A 5 13.70 15.81 17.38
C VAL A 5 12.20 15.98 17.56
N LEU A 6 11.56 14.90 17.98
CA LEU A 6 10.11 14.80 18.07
C LEU A 6 9.68 14.45 19.51
N PRO A 7 8.48 14.86 19.95
CA PRO A 7 7.87 14.32 21.15
C PRO A 7 7.80 12.79 21.10
N GLN A 8 7.85 12.13 22.26
CA GLN A 8 7.91 10.67 22.35
C GLN A 8 6.78 9.95 21.60
N CYS A 9 5.60 10.58 21.47
CA CYS A 9 4.43 10.01 20.77
C CYS A 9 4.23 10.55 19.34
N ALA A 10 5.18 11.30 18.79
CA ALA A 10 5.04 11.97 17.49
C ALA A 10 5.63 11.16 16.33
N GLY A 11 5.35 9.86 16.30
CA GLY A 11 5.79 8.92 15.26
C GLY A 11 4.73 8.65 14.20
N LYS A 12 5.16 8.13 13.05
CA LYS A 12 4.23 7.69 11.97
C LYS A 12 3.34 6.54 12.44
N GLY A 13 3.91 5.60 13.21
CA GLY A 13 3.16 4.47 13.79
C GLY A 13 2.10 4.92 14.80
N GLU A 14 2.45 5.84 15.69
CA GLU A 14 1.52 6.42 16.67
C GLU A 14 0.38 7.20 16.00
N ALA A 15 0.69 7.98 14.95
CA ALA A 15 -0.31 8.68 14.16
C ALA A 15 -1.30 7.71 13.48
N LEU A 16 -0.80 6.59 12.96
CA LEU A 16 -1.64 5.54 12.37
C LEU A 16 -2.52 4.87 13.43
N ALA A 17 -1.97 4.51 14.58
CA ALA A 17 -2.72 3.92 15.68
C ALA A 17 -3.84 4.86 16.17
N TYR A 18 -3.56 6.16 16.27
CA TYR A 18 -4.56 7.18 16.56
C TYR A 18 -5.67 7.22 15.51
N LEU A 19 -5.32 7.19 14.22
CA LEU A 19 -6.30 7.21 13.13
C LEU A 19 -7.21 5.98 13.13
N LEU A 20 -6.64 4.79 13.33
CA LEU A 20 -7.39 3.53 13.43
C LEU A 20 -8.35 3.56 14.63
N LYS A 21 -7.89 4.04 15.79
CA LYS A 21 -8.74 4.20 16.98
C LYS A 21 -9.87 5.19 16.72
N LYS A 22 -9.61 6.29 16.01
CA LYS A 22 -10.65 7.27 15.66
C LYS A 22 -11.72 6.64 14.76
N PHE A 23 -11.32 5.88 13.74
CA PHE A 23 -12.27 5.17 12.87
C PHE A 23 -13.04 4.08 13.60
N GLU A 24 -12.43 3.42 14.58
CA GLU A 24 -13.12 2.47 15.45
C GLU A 24 -14.24 3.14 16.25
N VAL A 25 -13.95 4.29 16.88
CA VAL A 25 -14.94 5.08 17.63
C VAL A 25 -16.08 5.57 16.73
N ASP A 26 -15.77 5.96 15.50
CA ASP A 26 -16.77 6.42 14.52
C ASP A 26 -17.53 5.25 13.85
N GLY A 27 -17.22 3.99 14.19
CA GLY A 27 -17.83 2.80 13.60
C GLY A 27 -17.50 2.59 12.12
N ARG A 28 -16.39 3.18 11.65
CA ARG A 28 -15.94 3.20 10.24
C ARG A 28 -14.55 2.59 10.08
N LEU A 29 -14.26 1.55 10.84
CA LEU A 29 -12.96 0.89 10.78
C LEU A 29 -12.68 0.39 9.35
N PRO A 30 -11.52 0.72 8.75
CA PRO A 30 -11.16 0.19 7.44
C PRO A 30 -11.07 -1.33 7.49
N VAL A 31 -11.59 -1.99 6.45
CA VAL A 31 -11.55 -3.46 6.34
C VAL A 31 -10.09 -3.94 6.30
N ASN A 32 -9.28 -3.28 5.48
CA ASN A 32 -7.86 -3.54 5.33
C ASN A 32 -7.08 -2.22 5.41
N THR A 33 -5.89 -2.27 6.02
CA THR A 33 -4.95 -1.14 6.06
C THR A 33 -3.64 -1.58 5.47
N LEU A 34 -3.13 -0.87 4.46
CA LEU A 34 -1.82 -1.12 3.86
C LEU A 34 -0.87 0.04 4.21
N VAL A 35 0.23 -0.26 4.90
CA VAL A 35 1.32 0.67 5.15
C VAL A 35 2.44 0.45 4.15
N CYS A 36 3.03 1.54 3.65
CA CYS A 36 4.10 1.51 2.66
C CYS A 36 5.28 2.29 3.21
N GLY A 37 6.48 1.72 3.16
CA GLY A 37 7.68 2.35 3.69
C GLY A 37 8.91 2.12 2.81
N ASP A 38 9.83 3.07 2.87
CA ASP A 38 11.11 3.03 2.14
C ASP A 38 12.31 3.34 3.06
N SER A 39 12.10 3.87 4.26
CA SER A 39 13.18 4.31 5.15
C SER A 39 13.02 3.79 6.58
N GLY A 40 14.08 3.93 7.41
CA GLY A 40 14.02 3.55 8.83
C GLY A 40 12.91 4.28 9.61
N ASN A 41 12.56 5.51 9.21
CA ASN A 41 11.47 6.28 9.81
C ASN A 41 10.09 5.62 9.63
N ASP A 42 9.96 4.68 8.70
CA ASP A 42 8.72 3.95 8.44
C ASP A 42 8.60 2.66 9.25
N ALA A 43 9.69 2.21 9.91
CA ALA A 43 9.70 0.94 10.66
C ALA A 43 8.56 0.84 11.68
N GLU A 44 8.25 1.95 12.36
CA GLU A 44 7.15 2.00 13.35
C GLU A 44 5.78 1.68 12.75
N LEU A 45 5.55 1.99 11.47
CA LEU A 45 4.27 1.68 10.78
C LEU A 45 4.01 0.18 10.73
N PHE A 46 5.08 -0.61 10.54
CA PHE A 46 5.00 -2.06 10.42
C PHE A 46 4.79 -2.77 11.77
N SER A 47 5.05 -2.09 12.88
CA SER A 47 4.78 -2.59 14.24
C SER A 47 3.31 -2.46 14.63
N VAL A 48 2.51 -1.68 13.90
CA VAL A 48 1.09 -1.49 14.20
C VAL A 48 0.32 -2.79 13.91
N SER A 49 -0.53 -3.23 14.85
CA SER A 49 -1.32 -4.45 14.67
C SER A 49 -2.39 -4.30 13.59
N LYS A 50 -2.75 -5.41 12.91
CA LYS A 50 -3.83 -5.48 11.91
C LYS A 50 -3.58 -4.65 10.64
N VAL A 51 -2.32 -4.42 10.29
CA VAL A 51 -1.94 -3.79 9.02
C VAL A 51 -1.22 -4.79 8.12
N TYR A 52 -1.39 -4.61 6.82
CA TYR A 52 -0.52 -5.15 5.80
C TYR A 52 0.62 -4.15 5.57
N GLY A 53 1.83 -4.64 5.36
CA GLY A 53 3.01 -3.82 5.16
C GLY A 53 3.72 -4.15 3.86
N VAL A 54 4.16 -3.12 3.15
CA VAL A 54 5.07 -3.25 2.02
C VAL A 54 6.29 -2.36 2.18
N MET A 55 7.47 -2.98 2.09
CA MET A 55 8.72 -2.28 1.84
C MET A 55 8.96 -2.27 0.33
N VAL A 56 9.12 -1.09 -0.27
CA VAL A 56 9.41 -0.99 -1.71
C VAL A 56 10.83 -1.49 -2.02
N SER A 57 11.07 -1.96 -3.24
CA SER A 57 12.38 -2.54 -3.61
C SER A 57 13.58 -1.60 -3.39
N ASN A 58 13.35 -0.28 -3.48
CA ASN A 58 14.36 0.75 -3.26
C ASN A 58 14.42 1.22 -1.79
N ALA A 59 13.93 0.42 -0.85
CA ALA A 59 14.01 0.71 0.57
C ALA A 59 15.46 0.76 1.05
N GLN A 60 15.70 1.64 2.01
CA GLN A 60 17.00 1.82 2.67
C GLN A 60 17.33 0.60 3.54
N GLU A 61 18.63 0.36 3.69
CA GLU A 61 19.15 -0.82 4.39
C GLU A 61 18.67 -0.92 5.84
N GLU A 62 18.49 0.22 6.50
CA GLU A 62 17.98 0.32 7.88
C GLU A 62 16.60 -0.35 8.03
N LEU A 63 15.69 -0.14 7.08
CA LEU A 63 14.35 -0.75 7.11
C LEU A 63 14.41 -2.26 6.83
N LEU A 64 15.32 -2.68 5.94
CA LEU A 64 15.52 -4.10 5.62
C LEU A 64 16.12 -4.88 6.80
N GLN A 65 17.06 -4.27 7.53
CA GLN A 65 17.62 -4.81 8.77
C GLN A 65 16.53 -4.93 9.83
N TRP A 66 15.75 -3.86 10.05
CA TRP A 66 14.62 -3.89 10.97
C TRP A 66 13.63 -5.02 10.63
N HIS A 67 13.30 -5.20 9.35
CA HIS A 67 12.42 -6.28 8.92
C HIS A 67 13.00 -7.67 9.19
N ALA A 68 14.30 -7.88 8.92
CA ALA A 68 14.97 -9.14 9.19
C ALA A 68 14.94 -9.52 10.68
N GLU A 69 14.99 -8.53 11.57
CA GLU A 69 14.99 -8.70 13.02
C GLU A 69 13.58 -8.85 13.61
N ASN A 70 12.61 -8.06 13.14
CA ASN A 70 11.32 -7.89 13.81
C ASN A 70 10.14 -8.53 13.06
N ALA A 71 10.20 -8.65 11.73
CA ALA A 71 9.04 -8.94 10.89
C ALA A 71 9.24 -10.08 9.88
N LYS A 72 10.40 -10.75 9.88
CA LYS A 72 10.75 -11.79 8.90
C LYS A 72 9.76 -12.96 8.81
N SER A 73 9.07 -13.26 9.91
CA SER A 73 8.06 -14.34 9.99
C SER A 73 6.62 -13.84 9.81
N ASN A 74 6.40 -12.53 9.66
CA ASN A 74 5.07 -11.95 9.54
C ASN A 74 4.56 -12.05 8.08
N PRO A 75 3.55 -12.88 7.78
CA PRO A 75 3.05 -13.04 6.41
C PRO A 75 2.35 -11.77 5.88
N ASN A 76 1.98 -10.84 6.76
CA ASN A 76 1.34 -9.59 6.38
C ASN A 76 2.34 -8.50 5.99
N ILE A 77 3.64 -8.78 6.03
CA ILE A 77 4.68 -7.83 5.64
C ILE A 77 5.51 -8.45 4.52
N ILE A 78 5.66 -7.73 3.42
CA ILE A 78 6.46 -8.17 2.28
C ILE A 78 7.51 -7.12 1.89
N HIS A 79 8.62 -7.60 1.36
CA HIS A 79 9.55 -6.79 0.59
C HIS A 79 9.22 -6.96 -0.90
N ALA A 80 8.77 -5.88 -1.54
CA ALA A 80 8.38 -5.87 -2.94
C ALA A 80 9.60 -6.04 -3.85
N SER A 81 9.43 -6.71 -5.00
CA SER A 81 10.46 -6.74 -6.05
C SER A 81 10.44 -5.47 -6.90
N GLU A 82 9.28 -4.79 -6.95
CA GLU A 82 9.09 -3.57 -7.71
C GLU A 82 9.49 -2.32 -6.93
N ARG A 83 9.94 -1.30 -7.65
CA ARG A 83 10.41 -0.03 -7.08
C ARG A 83 9.27 0.97 -6.93
N CYS A 84 9.38 1.85 -5.93
CA CYS A 84 8.48 2.98 -5.71
C CYS A 84 6.99 2.57 -5.72
N ALA A 85 6.13 3.32 -6.42
CA ALA A 85 4.70 3.04 -6.51
C ALA A 85 4.37 1.66 -7.11
N ALA A 86 5.22 1.12 -7.98
CA ALA A 86 5.02 -0.23 -8.52
C ALA A 86 5.11 -1.30 -7.41
N GLY A 87 5.92 -1.09 -6.37
CA GLY A 87 5.95 -1.95 -5.18
C GLY A 87 4.66 -1.91 -4.37
N ILE A 88 3.99 -0.76 -4.32
CA ILE A 88 2.67 -0.63 -3.65
C ILE A 88 1.62 -1.42 -4.43
N VAL A 89 1.58 -1.27 -5.76
CA VAL A 89 0.68 -2.01 -6.65
C VAL A 89 0.95 -3.52 -6.57
N GLN A 90 2.23 -3.89 -6.61
CA GLN A 90 2.85 -5.04 -5.94
C GLN A 90 2.00 -5.69 -4.86
N ALA A 91 2.03 -5.03 -3.71
CA ALA A 91 1.45 -5.50 -2.47
C ALA A 91 -0.08 -5.58 -2.51
N ILE A 92 -0.73 -4.64 -3.19
CA ILE A 92 -2.19 -4.68 -3.37
C ILE A 92 -2.60 -6.00 -4.03
N GLY A 93 -1.88 -6.45 -5.05
CA GLY A 93 -2.12 -7.73 -5.73
C GLY A 93 -1.78 -8.92 -4.83
N ASN A 94 -0.60 -8.92 -4.21
CA ASN A 94 -0.14 -10.03 -3.36
C ASN A 94 -1.08 -10.30 -2.17
N PHE A 95 -1.58 -9.24 -1.54
CA PHE A 95 -2.48 -9.35 -0.39
C PHE A 95 -3.96 -9.45 -0.77
N GLY A 96 -4.30 -9.39 -2.07
CA GLY A 96 -5.68 -9.43 -2.54
C GLY A 96 -6.53 -8.25 -2.06
N LEU A 97 -5.92 -7.06 -1.89
CA LEU A 97 -6.58 -5.86 -1.36
C LEU A 97 -7.40 -5.12 -2.42
N GLY A 98 -7.16 -5.41 -3.70
CA GLY A 98 -7.84 -4.76 -4.81
C GLY A 98 -7.16 -5.03 -6.15
N PRO A 99 -7.61 -4.38 -7.24
CA PRO A 99 -6.99 -4.51 -8.54
C PRO A 99 -5.57 -3.92 -8.53
N SER A 100 -4.59 -4.74 -8.93
CA SER A 100 -3.17 -4.37 -9.02
C SER A 100 -2.70 -4.08 -10.44
N ILE A 101 -3.63 -3.88 -11.37
CA ILE A 101 -3.32 -3.54 -12.76
C ILE A 101 -4.13 -2.30 -13.11
N SER A 102 -3.44 -1.26 -13.57
CA SER A 102 -4.10 -0.06 -14.07
C SER A 102 -4.93 -0.42 -15.30
N PRO A 103 -6.17 0.09 -15.43
CA PRO A 103 -6.96 -0.08 -16.66
C PRO A 103 -6.23 0.36 -17.93
N ARG A 104 -5.25 1.26 -17.80
CA ARG A 104 -4.39 1.74 -18.91
C ARG A 104 -3.39 0.68 -19.40
N ASP A 105 -2.95 -0.21 -18.52
CA ASP A 105 -1.93 -1.24 -18.81
C ASP A 105 -2.56 -2.54 -19.36
N ILE A 106 -3.89 -2.60 -19.44
CA ILE A 106 -4.63 -3.75 -19.94
C ILE A 106 -4.54 -3.79 -21.46
N ARG A 107 -3.95 -4.88 -21.98
CA ARG A 107 -3.80 -5.09 -23.42
C ARG A 107 -5.05 -5.73 -24.03
N ASP A 108 -5.65 -6.68 -23.32
CA ASP A 108 -6.83 -7.44 -23.79
C ASP A 108 -8.07 -7.12 -22.96
N PHE A 109 -8.98 -6.34 -23.56
CA PHE A 109 -10.26 -5.95 -22.94
C PHE A 109 -11.22 -7.12 -22.72
N SER A 110 -10.94 -8.28 -23.33
CA SER A 110 -11.73 -9.52 -23.16
C SER A 110 -11.49 -10.23 -21.84
N GLU A 111 -10.38 -9.96 -21.14
CA GLU A 111 -10.02 -10.68 -19.90
C GLU A 111 -10.62 -10.05 -18.63
N GLN A 112 -11.28 -8.89 -18.73
CA GLN A 112 -11.92 -8.24 -17.59
C GLN A 112 -13.44 -8.26 -17.69
N ILE A 113 -14.02 -9.42 -17.35
CA ILE A 113 -15.36 -9.44 -16.76
C ILE A 113 -15.16 -9.33 -15.25
N MET A 114 -14.97 -8.12 -14.73
CA MET A 114 -15.30 -7.86 -13.33
C MET A 114 -16.75 -7.40 -13.29
N ASP A 115 -17.57 -8.11 -12.52
CA ASP A 115 -19.01 -7.95 -12.30
C ASP A 115 -19.45 -6.60 -11.71
N THR A 116 -18.61 -5.56 -11.77
CA THR A 116 -18.88 -4.26 -11.16
C THR A 116 -19.14 -3.21 -12.25
N PHE A 117 -20.39 -3.16 -12.72
CA PHE A 117 -20.85 -2.10 -13.62
C PHE A 117 -20.85 -0.76 -12.86
N SER A 118 -19.79 0.02 -13.03
CA SER A 118 -19.60 1.33 -12.41
C SER A 118 -19.58 2.39 -13.52
N PRO A 119 -20.46 3.40 -13.49
CA PRO A 119 -20.46 4.47 -14.49
C PRO A 119 -19.10 5.16 -14.61
N CYS A 120 -18.41 5.35 -13.48
CA CYS A 120 -17.07 5.93 -13.45
C CYS A 120 -16.05 5.05 -14.20
N TYR A 121 -16.15 3.72 -14.05
CA TYR A 121 -15.25 2.79 -14.70
C TYR A 121 -15.44 2.75 -16.23
N GLU A 122 -16.69 2.81 -16.70
CA GLU A 122 -16.99 2.89 -18.14
C GLU A 122 -16.51 4.21 -18.77
N ILE A 123 -16.62 5.33 -18.06
CA ILE A 123 -16.05 6.62 -18.52
C ILE A 123 -14.53 6.51 -18.66
N VAL A 124 -13.84 5.93 -17.68
CA VAL A 124 -12.39 5.71 -17.75
C VAL A 124 -12.02 4.84 -18.96
N LYS A 125 -12.73 3.73 -19.17
CA LYS A 125 -12.54 2.86 -20.34
C LYS A 125 -12.72 3.61 -21.66
N PHE A 126 -13.78 4.43 -21.77
CA PHE A 126 -14.05 5.23 -22.96
C PHE A 126 -12.88 6.19 -23.28
N TYR A 127 -12.36 6.90 -22.28
CA TYR A 127 -11.21 7.80 -22.48
C TYR A 127 -9.94 7.05 -22.82
N LEU A 128 -9.66 5.90 -22.18
CA LEU A 128 -8.49 5.07 -22.51
C LEU A 128 -8.57 4.51 -23.93
N PHE A 129 -9.76 4.11 -24.38
CA PHE A 129 -9.98 3.69 -25.76
C PHE A 129 -9.72 4.85 -26.74
N TYR A 130 -10.25 6.04 -26.45
CA TYR A 130 -10.03 7.23 -27.26
C TYR A 130 -8.55 7.64 -27.34
N GLU A 131 -7.80 7.56 -26.23
CA GLU A 131 -6.36 7.82 -26.20
C GLU A 131 -5.57 6.87 -27.12
N ARG A 132 -5.95 5.58 -27.18
CA ARG A 132 -5.28 4.58 -28.02
C ARG A 132 -5.60 4.69 -29.51
N TRP A 133 -6.69 5.38 -29.85
CA TRP A 133 -7.10 5.60 -31.25
C TRP A 133 -6.33 6.77 -31.91
N ARG A 134 -5.79 7.69 -31.11
CA ARG A 134 -4.94 8.78 -31.59
C ARG A 134 -3.50 8.34 -31.84
#